data_AF-A0A3B1AZ26-F1
#
_entry.id   AF-A0A3B1AZ26-F1
#
_cell.length_a   1.000
_cell.length_b   1.000
_cell.length_c   1.000
_cell.angle_alpha   90.00
_cell.angle_beta   90.00
_cell.angle_gamma   90.00
#
_symmetry.space_group_name_H-M   'P 1'
#
loop_
_entity.id
_entity.type
_entity.pdbx_description
1 polymer ?
#
loop_
_entity_poly.entity_id
_entity_poly.type
_entity_poly.pdbx_seq_one_letter_code
_entity_poly.pdbx_strand_id
1 'polypeptide(L)'
;MFNRGLLKRSTLIDYKQIENDQEHYGYKIMKKIAENIFINEYSAKIMPGVHFPVNTSFIELEKNELAVISPGPFEQKMIQEIISKYSTVYCVAPNALHYKHLKNFNNIFPEINIY
;
A
#
# COMPACT_ATOMS: atom_id res chain seq x y z
N MET A 1 -28.11 -18.34 29.70
CA MET A 1 -27.17 -19.29 29.09
C MET A 1 -27.25 -19.15 27.58
N PHE A 2 -26.20 -18.64 26.93
CA PHE A 2 -25.73 -19.06 25.59
C PHE A 2 -24.27 -18.59 25.46
N ASN A 3 -23.42 -19.52 25.04
CA ASN A 3 -21.96 -19.51 25.13
C ASN A 3 -21.31 -18.46 24.22
N ARG A 4 -20.49 -17.57 24.79
CA ARG A 4 -19.49 -16.78 24.04
C ARG A 4 -18.23 -17.63 23.90
N GLY A 5 -18.04 -18.26 22.75
CA GLY A 5 -16.85 -19.05 22.46
C GLY A 5 -16.41 -18.88 21.01
N LEU A 6 -15.11 -18.60 20.86
CA LEU A 6 -14.28 -18.74 19.65
C LEU A 6 -14.17 -17.54 18.68
N LEU A 7 -13.72 -16.40 19.21
CA LEU A 7 -12.75 -15.57 18.46
C LEU A 7 -11.40 -16.30 18.51
N LYS A 8 -11.05 -17.00 17.41
CA LYS A 8 -9.74 -17.63 17.27
C LYS A 8 -8.65 -16.56 17.22
N ARG A 9 -7.89 -16.49 18.30
CA ARG A 9 -6.50 -16.01 18.34
C ARG A 9 -5.68 -16.70 17.24
N SER A 10 -5.12 -15.95 16.31
CA SER A 10 -3.77 -16.16 15.77
C SER A 10 -3.43 -15.09 14.74
N THR A 11 -2.60 -14.12 15.16
CA THR A 11 -1.56 -13.38 14.40
C THR A 11 -1.30 -12.03 15.08
N LEU A 12 -0.96 -12.09 16.38
CA LEU A 12 -0.06 -11.10 16.96
C LEU A 12 1.30 -11.37 16.33
N ILE A 13 1.55 -10.78 15.16
CA ILE A 13 2.92 -10.63 14.66
C ILE A 13 3.53 -9.54 15.55
N ASP A 14 4.62 -9.88 16.22
CA ASP A 14 5.34 -8.97 17.10
C ASP A 14 6.06 -7.93 16.22
N TYR A 15 5.43 -6.79 15.97
CA TYR A 15 5.86 -5.77 14.99
C TYR A 15 7.05 -4.90 15.46
N LYS A 16 7.66 -5.21 16.61
CA LYS A 16 8.71 -4.41 17.26
C LYS A 16 10.07 -4.35 16.53
N GLN A 17 10.22 -5.00 15.39
CA GLN A 17 11.52 -5.15 14.73
C GLN A 17 11.70 -4.33 13.44
N ILE A 18 10.73 -3.48 13.07
CA ILE A 18 10.77 -2.68 11.82
C ILE A 18 10.94 -1.17 12.11
N GLU A 19 11.31 -0.79 13.33
CA GLU A 19 11.36 0.64 13.75
C GLU A 19 12.68 1.37 13.44
N ASN A 20 13.73 0.73 12.92
CA ASN A 20 15.08 1.26 13.13
C ASN A 20 15.78 2.03 11.99
N ASP A 21 15.14 2.47 10.89
CA ASP A 21 15.92 3.15 9.83
C ASP A 21 15.27 4.32 9.05
N GLN A 22 14.15 4.94 9.50
CA GLN A 22 13.52 6.01 8.69
C GLN A 22 13.00 7.25 9.46
N GLU A 23 13.52 7.55 10.65
CA GLU A 23 13.34 8.87 11.25
C GLU A 23 14.43 9.84 10.77
N HIS A 24 14.26 10.54 9.64
CA HIS A 24 14.90 11.87 9.48
C HIS A 24 14.46 12.80 8.35
N TYR A 25 13.43 12.50 7.55
CA TYR A 25 12.99 13.45 6.52
C TYR A 25 11.47 13.47 6.40
N GLY A 26 10.88 14.66 6.51
CA GLY A 26 9.46 14.94 6.29
C GLY A 26 9.04 14.80 4.82
N TYR A 27 9.36 13.68 4.18
CA TYR A 27 8.84 13.35 2.87
C TYR A 27 7.34 13.09 3.00
N LYS A 28 6.55 13.81 2.19
CA LYS A 28 5.15 13.46 2.01
C LYS A 28 5.12 12.07 1.37
N ILE A 29 4.60 11.09 2.12
CA ILE A 29 4.47 9.68 1.74
C ILE A 29 3.85 9.53 0.33
N MET A 30 2.94 10.44 -0.02
CA MET A 30 2.44 10.64 -1.38
C MET A 30 2.76 12.06 -1.85
N LYS A 31 3.73 12.19 -2.76
CA LYS A 31 4.12 13.47 -3.36
C LYS A 31 3.11 13.86 -4.44
N LYS A 32 2.41 14.99 -4.27
CA LYS A 32 1.50 15.53 -5.27
C LYS A 32 2.30 16.01 -6.50
N ILE A 33 1.91 15.57 -7.70
CA ILE A 33 2.54 15.99 -8.96
C ILE A 33 1.59 16.75 -9.89
N ALA A 34 0.29 16.55 -9.73
CA ALA A 34 -0.75 17.30 -10.42
C ALA A 34 -2.02 17.32 -9.56
N GLU A 35 -3.07 17.98 -10.04
CA GLU A 35 -4.38 17.88 -9.40
C GLU A 35 -4.80 16.41 -9.29
N ASN A 36 -5.18 15.99 -8.08
CA ASN A 36 -5.62 14.63 -7.75
C ASN A 36 -4.62 13.49 -8.06
N ILE A 37 -3.38 13.81 -8.47
CA ILE A 37 -2.37 12.82 -8.83
C ILE A 37 -1.16 12.93 -7.91
N PHE A 38 -0.79 11.80 -7.32
CA PHE A 38 0.32 11.66 -6.40
C PHE A 38 1.21 10.48 -6.78
N ILE A 39 2.46 10.51 -6.35
CA ILE A 39 3.41 9.43 -6.55
C ILE A 39 4.10 9.06 -5.24
N ASN A 40 4.46 7.79 -5.12
CA ASN A 40 5.45 7.31 -4.16
C ASN A 40 6.62 6.68 -4.94
N GLU A 41 7.82 7.22 -4.78
CA GLU A 41 9.03 6.76 -5.45
C GLU A 41 9.78 5.78 -4.54
N TYR A 42 10.24 4.66 -5.10
CA TYR A 42 11.00 3.65 -4.37
C TYR A 42 12.01 2.94 -5.27
N SER A 43 12.92 2.17 -4.65
CA SER A 43 13.92 1.38 -5.36
C SER A 43 13.52 -0.09 -5.41
N ALA A 44 13.35 -0.64 -6.61
CA ALA A 44 13.09 -2.06 -6.81
C ALA A 44 14.40 -2.79 -7.10
N LYS A 45 14.76 -3.74 -6.22
CA LYS A 45 15.88 -4.66 -6.44
C LYS A 45 15.45 -5.80 -7.36
N ILE A 46 16.09 -5.92 -8.53
CA ILE A 46 15.79 -6.99 -9.50
C ILE A 46 16.84 -8.10 -9.44
N MET A 47 18.10 -7.77 -9.14
CA MET A 47 19.19 -8.72 -8.92
C MET A 47 20.25 -8.11 -7.98
N PRO A 48 21.20 -8.90 -7.43
CA PRO A 48 22.28 -8.36 -6.61
C PRO A 48 23.03 -7.23 -7.36
N GLY A 49 23.13 -6.06 -6.72
CA GLY A 49 23.80 -4.88 -7.30
C GLY A 49 22.98 -4.09 -8.33
N VAL A 50 21.77 -4.53 -8.71
CA VAL A 50 20.93 -3.82 -9.70
C VAL A 50 19.62 -3.39 -9.09
N HIS A 51 19.43 -2.08 -9.08
CA HIS A 51 18.29 -1.37 -8.55
C HIS A 51 17.69 -0.48 -9.63
N PHE A 52 16.37 -0.51 -9.78
CA PHE A 52 15.65 0.39 -10.67
C PHE A 52 14.83 1.40 -9.86
N PRO A 53 14.85 2.68 -10.24
CA PRO A 53 13.88 3.64 -9.72
C PRO A 53 12.51 3.28 -10.29
N VAL A 54 11.53 3.16 -9.39
CA VAL A 54 10.14 2.85 -9.74
C VAL A 54 9.22 3.73 -8.92
N ASN A 55 7.98 3.87 -9.38
CA ASN A 55 6.96 4.61 -8.67
C ASN A 55 5.64 3.84 -8.60
N THR A 56 4.91 4.09 -7.52
CA THR A 56 3.48 3.82 -7.43
C THR A 56 2.78 5.15 -7.70
N SER A 57 1.79 5.14 -8.60
CA SER A 57 0.97 6.34 -8.84
C SER A 57 -0.38 6.19 -8.17
N PHE A 58 -0.89 7.31 -7.67
CA PHE A 58 -2.16 7.42 -6.97
C PHE A 58 -3.00 8.47 -7.67
N ILE A 59 -4.23 8.11 -8.02
CA ILE A 59 -5.19 9.02 -8.63
C ILE A 59 -6.42 9.06 -7.74
N GLU A 60 -6.68 10.22 -7.14
CA GLU A 60 -7.93 10.48 -6.44
C GLU A 60 -9.05 10.58 -7.47
N LEU A 61 -10.06 9.75 -7.31
CA LEU A 61 -11.25 9.72 -8.14
C LEU A 61 -12.39 10.46 -7.41
N GLU A 62 -13.55 10.53 -8.05
CA GLU A 62 -14.75 11.05 -7.40
C GLU A 62 -15.17 10.17 -6.20
N LYS A 63 -16.07 10.70 -5.36
CA LYS A 63 -16.72 9.94 -4.27
C LYS A 63 -15.75 9.28 -3.26
N ASN A 64 -14.61 9.93 -2.99
CA ASN A 64 -13.58 9.42 -2.07
C ASN A 64 -13.01 8.07 -2.49
N GLU A 65 -12.88 7.84 -3.79
CA GLU A 65 -12.25 6.64 -4.34
C GLU A 65 -10.79 6.92 -4.72
N LEU A 66 -9.97 5.86 -4.74
CA LEU A 66 -8.53 5.95 -5.08
C LEU A 66 -8.17 4.88 -6.09
N ALA A 67 -7.52 5.26 -7.19
CA ALA A 67 -6.86 4.31 -8.08
C ALA A 67 -5.35 4.26 -7.78
N VAL A 68 -4.83 3.05 -7.57
CA VAL A 68 -3.41 2.77 -7.36
C VAL A 68 -2.88 2.07 -8.59
N ILE A 69 -1.93 2.71 -9.28
CA ILE A 69 -1.32 2.21 -10.51
C ILE A 69 0.10 1.75 -10.19
N SER A 70 0.47 0.57 -10.71
CA SER A 70 1.78 -0.05 -10.51
C SER A 70 2.09 -0.25 -9.03
N PRO A 71 1.28 -1.06 -8.31
CA PRO A 71 1.39 -1.19 -6.85
C PRO A 71 2.79 -1.66 -6.45
N GLY A 72 3.33 -0.97 -5.44
CA GLY A 72 4.63 -1.23 -4.85
C GLY A 72 4.54 -1.63 -3.37
N PRO A 73 5.64 -1.49 -2.61
CA PRO A 73 5.59 -1.61 -1.16
C PRO A 73 4.81 -0.43 -0.54
N PHE A 74 4.07 -0.73 0.52
CA PHE A 74 3.29 0.25 1.29
C PHE A 74 3.83 0.32 2.72
N GLU A 75 4.12 1.53 3.18
CA GLU A 75 4.43 1.79 4.59
C GLU A 75 3.14 1.84 5.42
N GLN A 76 3.24 1.51 6.71
CA GLN A 76 2.07 1.48 7.60
C GLN A 76 1.35 2.83 7.67
N LYS A 77 2.10 3.94 7.70
CA LYS A 77 1.52 5.29 7.68
C LYS A 77 0.75 5.57 6.39
N MET A 78 1.27 5.10 5.24
CA MET A 78 0.57 5.20 3.95
C MET A 78 -0.74 4.42 3.96
N ILE A 79 -0.72 3.20 4.50
CA ILE A 79 -1.90 2.35 4.61
C ILE A 79 -2.97 3.03 5.47
N GLN A 80 -2.58 3.59 6.63
CA GLN A 80 -3.49 4.31 7.52
C GLN A 80 -4.06 5.57 6.86
N GLU A 81 -3.24 6.33 6.14
CA GLU A 81 -3.70 7.50 5.39
C GLU A 81 -4.73 7.11 4.33
N ILE A 82 -4.46 6.06 3.55
CA ILE A 82 -5.38 5.59 2.51
C ILE A 82 -6.70 5.11 3.12
N ILE A 83 -6.65 4.25 4.14
CA ILE A 83 -7.85 3.68 4.79
C ILE A 83 -8.69 4.77 5.46
N SER A 84 -8.07 5.80 6.04
CA SER A 84 -8.80 6.88 6.71
C SER A 84 -9.48 7.86 5.75
N LYS A 85 -8.98 7.96 4.51
CA LYS A 85 -9.41 8.95 3.53
C LYS A 85 -10.35 8.41 2.45
N TYR A 86 -10.15 7.17 2.00
CA TYR A 86 -10.84 6.64 0.82
C TYR A 86 -11.78 5.49 1.20
N SER A 87 -12.99 5.51 0.65
CA SER A 87 -13.98 4.45 0.84
C SER A 87 -13.71 3.24 -0.05
N THR A 88 -13.05 3.44 -1.18
CA THR A 88 -12.77 2.37 -2.16
C THR A 88 -11.40 2.58 -2.79
N VAL A 89 -10.66 1.48 -2.95
CA VAL A 89 -9.32 1.49 -3.53
C VAL A 89 -9.27 0.49 -4.69
N TYR A 90 -8.96 1.00 -5.88
CA TYR A 90 -8.75 0.23 -7.09
C TYR A 90 -7.26 -0.04 -7.30
N CYS A 91 -6.95 -1.21 -7.84
CA CYS A 91 -5.58 -1.60 -8.17
C CYS A 91 -5.47 -1.82 -9.68
N VAL A 92 -4.54 -1.10 -10.32
CA VAL A 92 -4.17 -1.27 -11.74
C VAL A 92 -2.74 -1.77 -11.79
N ALA A 93 -2.54 -3.01 -12.22
CA ALA A 93 -1.24 -3.66 -12.29
C ALA A 93 -0.85 -3.93 -13.76
N PRO A 94 -0.22 -2.96 -14.45
CA PRO A 94 -0.08 -2.97 -15.91
C PRO A 94 0.91 -4.02 -16.45
N ASN A 95 1.68 -4.69 -15.58
CA ASN A 95 2.60 -5.74 -16.00
C ASN A 95 2.74 -6.82 -14.92
N ALA A 96 3.30 -7.96 -15.34
CA ALA A 96 3.39 -9.15 -14.50
C ALA A 96 4.34 -9.02 -13.29
N LEU A 97 5.24 -8.04 -13.27
CA LEU A 97 6.14 -7.83 -12.14
C LEU A 97 5.39 -7.33 -10.90
N HIS A 98 4.23 -6.69 -11.10
CA HIS A 98 3.38 -6.18 -10.02
C HIS A 98 2.55 -7.27 -9.31
N TYR A 99 2.42 -8.49 -9.88
CA TYR A 99 1.71 -9.60 -9.21
C TYR A 99 2.28 -9.94 -7.83
N LYS A 100 3.59 -9.71 -7.61
CA LYS A 100 4.23 -9.90 -6.30
C LYS A 100 3.65 -8.98 -5.23
N HIS A 101 3.20 -7.79 -5.61
CA HIS A 101 2.62 -6.81 -4.70
C HIS A 101 1.09 -6.92 -4.61
N LEU A 102 0.42 -7.49 -5.62
CA LEU A 102 -1.04 -7.70 -5.62
C LEU A 102 -1.54 -8.55 -4.44
N LYS A 103 -0.82 -9.60 -4.06
CA LYS A 103 -1.23 -10.42 -2.90
C LYS A 103 -1.22 -9.61 -1.60
N ASN A 104 -0.18 -8.80 -1.40
CA ASN A 104 -0.10 -7.95 -0.21
C ASN A 104 -1.16 -6.85 -0.27
N PHE A 105 -1.36 -6.26 -1.45
CA PHE A 105 -2.37 -5.25 -1.69
C PHE A 105 -3.79 -5.75 -1.37
N ASN A 106 -4.15 -6.95 -1.83
CA ASN A 106 -5.44 -7.59 -1.52
C ASN A 106 -5.64 -7.88 -0.03
N ASN A 107 -4.57 -8.18 0.71
CA ASN A 107 -4.67 -8.36 2.16
C ASN A 107 -4.91 -7.03 2.88
N ILE A 108 -4.39 -5.93 2.35
CA ILE A 108 -4.48 -4.60 2.95
C ILE A 108 -5.84 -3.96 2.65
N PHE A 109 -6.34 -4.12 1.42
CA PHE A 109 -7.62 -3.55 0.98
C PHE A 109 -8.56 -4.69 0.54
N PRO A 110 -9.44 -5.21 1.41
CA PRO A 110 -10.22 -6.42 1.12
C PRO A 110 -11.37 -6.23 0.10
N GLU A 111 -11.70 -4.99 -0.29
CA GLU A 111 -12.76 -4.67 -1.25
C GLU A 111 -12.20 -4.06 -2.56
N ILE A 112 -11.35 -4.81 -3.27
CA ILE A 112 -10.74 -4.31 -4.52
C ILE A 112 -11.44 -4.89 -5.76
N ASN A 113 -11.72 -4.00 -6.71
CA ASN A 113 -11.87 -4.38 -8.12
C ASN A 113 -10.49 -4.25 -8.81
N ILE A 114 -9.95 -5.37 -9.32
CA ILE A 114 -8.65 -5.42 -10.00
C ILE A 114 -8.87 -5.21 -11.50
N TYR A 115 -8.14 -4.27 -12.10
CA TYR A 115 -8.19 -3.95 -13.52
C TYR A 115 -6.83 -4.14 -14.20
#